data_AF-A0A0K1PRH3-F1
#
_entry.id   AF-A0A0K1PRH3-F1
#
_cell.length_a   1.000
_cell.length_b   1.000
_cell.length_c   1.000
_cell.angle_alpha   90.00
_cell.angle_beta   90.00
_cell.angle_gamma   90.00
#
_symmetry.space_group_name_H-M   'P 1'
#
loop_
_entity.id
_entity.type
_entity.pdbx_description
1 polymer ?
#
loop_
_entity_poly.entity_id
_entity_poly.type
_entity_poly.pdbx_seq_one_letter_code
_entity_poly.pdbx_strand_id
1 'polypeptide(L)'
;MRRGFAKKVTWSTNAKPNVAISKRAFVAAAIALTLPSLGCGDSLPKAKPAADADGPNGSVPANRDAVASVPAEIVSRTHAGVVGALERPAALRRFFESLGRLESEQAQDDVRIVQFGDSHTAADIETGSARHALQTRFGDGGRGFVAIGKPWKQYLQEGVRCGMSSDWSGERGKLERGKFVGDGMYGLAGIGLGSSQRGARAWTDITARTSRAEINYLEQPNGGSFDVFVDGVRVVRVSTRADRAASAFRTFDITPSTAHQVEVRGVGDGDVRVFGLSLDRAEHGIVFDALGINGARVTTCLQWNEQHWAEQLKHRAPALVILAYGTNESTDEGMSPETYERQLVDTLGRIARAVPSASCLLLGPPDRAISEGKDKEWVTAPKLLEIIASQKRVAAAAGCAFYDQLTAMGGSGTIAGWASEDPPRAQKDRVHLTREGYAQLGSSFAADLMRAYVGWRKELGLPSTSAPAPALEASQ
;
A
#
# COMPACT_ATOMS: atom_id res chain seq x y z
N MET A 1 62.15 -37.29 -14.61
CA MET A 1 61.34 -36.23 -13.99
C MET A 1 59.87 -36.41 -14.38
N ARG A 2 58.94 -36.16 -13.43
CA ARG A 2 57.45 -36.17 -13.55
C ARG A 2 56.82 -37.56 -13.74
N ARG A 3 56.60 -38.35 -12.69
CA ARG A 3 55.52 -38.32 -11.65
C ARG A 3 54.10 -38.27 -12.23
N GLY A 4 53.49 -39.45 -12.36
CA GLY A 4 52.05 -39.64 -12.46
C GLY A 4 51.38 -39.64 -11.08
N PHE A 5 50.19 -39.07 -10.99
CA PHE A 5 49.31 -39.12 -9.83
C PHE A 5 47.92 -39.55 -10.32
N ALA A 6 47.54 -40.80 -10.03
CA ALA A 6 46.17 -41.26 -10.05
C ALA A 6 45.68 -41.27 -8.59
N LYS A 7 44.69 -40.44 -8.25
CA LYS A 7 43.99 -40.51 -6.96
C LYS A 7 42.61 -41.12 -7.16
N LYS A 8 42.44 -42.28 -6.51
CA LYS A 8 41.15 -42.93 -6.21
C LYS A 8 40.26 -41.98 -5.42
N VAL A 9 39.00 -41.88 -5.83
CA VAL A 9 37.91 -41.31 -5.01
C VAL A 9 37.14 -42.49 -4.42
N THR A 10 37.25 -42.67 -3.11
CA THR A 10 36.46 -43.59 -2.29
C THR A 10 35.20 -42.88 -1.81
N TRP A 11 34.04 -43.42 -2.15
CA TRP A 11 32.75 -43.05 -1.57
C TRP A 11 32.58 -43.78 -0.23
N SER A 12 32.42 -43.02 0.84
CA SER A 12 32.08 -43.54 2.18
C SER A 12 30.58 -43.36 2.40
N THR A 13 29.85 -44.47 2.43
CA THR A 13 28.50 -44.57 2.97
C THR A 13 28.60 -45.18 4.36
N ASN A 14 28.16 -44.45 5.39
CA ASN A 14 27.91 -45.06 6.70
C ASN A 14 26.54 -44.62 7.22
N ALA A 15 25.73 -45.64 7.49
CA ALA A 15 24.36 -45.60 7.98
C ALA A 15 24.28 -45.23 9.46
N LYS A 16 23.08 -44.83 9.92
CA LYS A 16 22.51 -45.09 11.26
C LYS A 16 20.99 -44.77 11.24
N PRO A 17 20.20 -45.26 12.23
CA PRO A 17 19.15 -46.25 11.98
C PRO A 17 17.71 -45.69 12.00
N ASN A 18 16.81 -46.46 11.39
CA ASN A 18 15.36 -46.33 11.49
C ASN A 18 14.86 -46.72 12.89
N VAL A 19 14.06 -45.85 13.51
CA VAL A 19 13.13 -46.19 14.59
C VAL A 19 11.73 -45.77 14.15
N ALA A 20 10.83 -46.74 14.10
CA ALA A 20 9.43 -46.61 13.77
C ALA A 20 8.62 -46.14 14.98
N ILE A 21 7.70 -45.19 14.81
CA ILE A 21 6.55 -45.02 15.73
C ILE A 21 5.26 -44.68 14.94
N SER A 22 4.40 -45.70 14.91
CA SER A 22 2.93 -45.77 14.89
C SER A 22 2.09 -44.66 14.24
N LYS A 23 1.35 -45.07 13.19
CA LYS A 23 0.01 -44.56 12.88
C LYS A 23 -0.94 -44.91 14.03
N ARG A 24 -1.62 -43.92 14.61
CA ARG A 24 -2.84 -44.13 15.41
C ARG A 24 -4.03 -43.59 14.64
N ALA A 25 -4.82 -44.52 14.10
CA ALA A 25 -6.21 -44.29 13.75
C ALA A 25 -7.02 -44.19 15.06
N PHE A 26 -7.80 -43.13 15.21
CA PHE A 26 -8.84 -43.08 16.24
C PHE A 26 -10.19 -43.31 15.60
N VAL A 27 -10.84 -44.34 16.13
CA VAL A 27 -12.19 -44.81 15.86
C VAL A 27 -13.20 -43.75 16.32
N ALA A 28 -14.08 -43.34 15.41
CA ALA A 28 -15.30 -42.62 15.76
C ALA A 28 -16.34 -43.63 16.26
N ALA A 29 -16.73 -43.51 17.53
CA ALA A 29 -17.90 -44.21 18.08
C ALA A 29 -18.99 -43.17 18.31
N ALA A 30 -20.05 -43.28 17.52
CA ALA A 30 -21.31 -42.56 17.68
C ALA A 30 -22.12 -43.23 18.81
N ILE A 31 -22.64 -42.42 19.73
CA ILE A 31 -23.77 -42.79 20.58
C ILE A 31 -24.80 -41.66 20.49
N ALA A 32 -25.96 -42.02 19.94
CA ALA A 32 -27.18 -41.25 19.93
C ALA A 32 -28.06 -41.62 21.15
N LEU A 33 -29.18 -40.89 21.29
CA LEU A 33 -30.29 -40.98 22.26
C LEU A 33 -30.19 -39.88 23.34
N THR A 34 -31.20 -39.07 23.67
CA THR A 34 -32.64 -39.02 23.32
C THR A 34 -33.19 -37.68 23.80
N LEU A 35 -34.09 -37.07 23.02
CA LEU A 35 -35.03 -36.02 23.46
C LEU A 35 -36.07 -36.59 24.45
N PRO A 36 -36.72 -35.73 25.24
CA PRO A 36 -38.08 -35.37 24.88
C PRO A 36 -38.40 -33.86 24.95
N SER A 37 -39.36 -33.51 24.09
CA SER A 37 -40.16 -32.30 23.97
C SER A 37 -41.11 -32.11 25.20
N LEU A 38 -41.67 -30.96 25.54
CA LEU A 38 -42.69 -30.13 24.86
C LEU A 38 -42.95 -28.87 25.73
N GLY A 39 -43.02 -27.68 25.12
CA GLY A 39 -44.20 -26.79 25.24
C GLY A 39 -43.88 -25.51 26.04
N CYS A 40 -44.56 -24.37 25.94
CA CYS A 40 -45.56 -23.76 25.05
C CYS A 40 -45.79 -22.34 25.64
N GLY A 41 -46.05 -21.31 24.80
CA GLY A 41 -46.65 -20.01 25.20
C GLY A 41 -45.74 -19.06 26.00
N ASP A 42 -45.78 -17.74 25.92
CA ASP A 42 -46.78 -16.82 25.36
C ASP A 42 -46.17 -15.44 25.03
N SER A 43 -46.88 -14.75 24.15
CA SER A 43 -46.64 -13.44 23.56
C SER A 43 -47.11 -12.25 24.42
N LEU A 44 -46.30 -11.18 24.43
CA LEU A 44 -46.58 -9.71 24.43
C LEU A 44 -47.71 -9.10 25.29
N PRO A 45 -47.57 -7.81 25.68
CA PRO A 45 -48.28 -6.81 24.88
C PRO A 45 -47.54 -5.49 24.61
N LYS A 46 -47.95 -4.88 23.49
CA LYS A 46 -47.74 -3.48 23.06
C LYS A 46 -48.61 -2.52 23.87
N ALA A 47 -48.18 -1.27 24.02
CA ALA A 47 -49.03 -0.14 24.38
C ALA A 47 -49.05 0.92 23.25
N LYS A 48 -50.23 1.50 23.00
CA LYS A 48 -50.54 2.64 22.11
C LYS A 48 -51.47 3.62 22.87
N PRO A 49 -51.77 4.84 22.38
CA PRO A 49 -51.61 6.11 23.10
C PRO A 49 -52.95 6.76 23.53
N ALA A 50 -52.88 7.84 24.32
CA ALA A 50 -54.01 8.73 24.62
C ALA A 50 -53.59 10.22 24.58
N ALA A 51 -54.55 11.07 24.26
CA ALA A 51 -54.46 12.46 23.82
C ALA A 51 -54.79 13.50 24.91
N ASP A 52 -54.25 14.71 24.68
CA ASP A 52 -54.69 16.11 24.95
C ASP A 52 -55.27 16.55 26.31
N ALA A 53 -54.64 17.58 26.91
CA ALA A 53 -55.24 18.94 27.08
C ALA A 53 -54.29 19.96 27.77
N ASP A 54 -54.26 21.17 27.18
CA ASP A 54 -53.97 22.54 27.68
C ASP A 54 -52.57 23.02 28.14
N GLY A 55 -52.09 24.04 27.42
CA GLY A 55 -50.92 24.90 27.72
C GLY A 55 -51.24 26.11 28.62
N PRO A 56 -50.28 27.05 28.81
CA PRO A 56 -50.00 28.02 27.75
C PRO A 56 -48.53 28.47 27.56
N ASN A 57 -48.27 28.90 26.31
CA ASN A 57 -47.32 29.91 25.80
C ASN A 57 -45.83 29.93 26.23
N GLY A 58 -44.99 29.48 25.29
CA GLY A 58 -43.59 29.87 25.15
C GLY A 58 -43.06 29.47 23.77
N SER A 59 -42.95 30.43 22.85
CA SER A 59 -42.68 30.27 21.42
C SER A 59 -41.22 29.92 21.09
N VAL A 60 -40.97 28.75 20.49
CA VAL A 60 -39.78 28.44 19.66
C VAL A 60 -40.21 27.50 18.53
N PRO A 61 -40.01 27.81 17.23
CA PRO A 61 -40.33 26.87 16.17
C PRO A 61 -39.27 25.78 16.07
N ALA A 62 -39.67 24.53 16.29
CA ALA A 62 -38.94 23.36 15.86
C ALA A 62 -39.28 23.09 14.38
N ASN A 63 -38.28 23.08 13.50
CA ASN A 63 -38.42 22.47 12.18
C ASN A 63 -37.62 21.16 12.16
N ARG A 64 -38.34 20.05 12.38
CA ARG A 64 -37.91 18.72 11.96
C ARG A 64 -38.43 18.54 10.54
N ASP A 65 -37.58 18.81 9.57
CA ASP A 65 -37.53 18.18 8.25
C ASP A 65 -36.45 18.89 7.43
N ALA A 66 -35.28 18.28 7.37
CA ALA A 66 -34.27 18.47 6.31
C ALA A 66 -33.19 17.41 6.51
N VAL A 67 -33.53 16.16 6.20
CA VAL A 67 -32.50 15.21 5.74
C VAL A 67 -31.91 15.86 4.50
N ALA A 68 -30.63 16.24 4.57
CA ALA A 68 -29.93 16.93 3.49
C ALA A 68 -30.11 16.16 2.18
N SER A 69 -30.99 16.67 1.32
CA SER A 69 -31.11 16.24 -0.06
C SER A 69 -29.78 16.58 -0.75
N VAL A 70 -29.01 15.54 -1.05
CA VAL A 70 -28.01 15.39 -2.11
C VAL A 70 -27.45 16.72 -2.68
N PRO A 71 -26.16 17.05 -2.50
CA PRO A 71 -25.51 17.98 -3.41
C PRO A 71 -25.13 17.22 -4.68
N ALA A 72 -26.10 17.00 -5.55
CA ALA A 72 -25.88 16.63 -6.95
C ALA A 72 -25.93 17.91 -7.79
N GLU A 73 -24.91 18.75 -7.62
CA GLU A 73 -24.60 19.79 -8.62
C GLU A 73 -23.11 20.14 -8.56
N ILE A 74 -22.28 19.14 -8.85
CA ILE A 74 -20.96 19.39 -9.46
C ILE A 74 -20.87 18.47 -10.66
N VAL A 75 -21.57 18.82 -11.74
CA VAL A 75 -21.21 18.32 -13.06
C VAL A 75 -21.17 19.49 -14.04
N SER A 76 -20.09 19.46 -14.82
CA SER A 76 -19.86 20.19 -16.06
C SER A 76 -19.21 21.57 -15.93
N ARG A 77 -17.89 21.53 -15.85
CA ARG A 77 -17.09 22.18 -16.91
C ARG A 77 -16.21 21.11 -17.53
N THR A 78 -16.32 20.96 -18.85
CA THR A 78 -15.53 20.09 -19.70
C THR A 78 -14.08 20.58 -19.70
N HIS A 79 -13.26 19.93 -18.90
CA HIS A 79 -11.80 20.09 -18.87
C HIS A 79 -11.20 18.90 -19.64
N ALA A 80 -9.99 19.04 -20.20
CA ALA A 80 -9.35 18.00 -21.01
C ALA A 80 -9.56 16.62 -20.37
N GLY A 81 -10.37 15.75 -21.00
CA GLY A 81 -10.72 14.45 -20.43
C GLY A 81 -9.49 13.56 -20.24
N VAL A 82 -8.40 13.90 -20.92
CA VAL A 82 -7.11 13.21 -20.94
C VAL A 82 -5.97 14.23 -21.03
N VAL A 83 -4.90 14.03 -20.25
CA VAL A 83 -3.62 14.75 -20.34
C VAL A 83 -2.50 13.71 -20.43
N GLY A 84 -1.92 13.52 -21.62
CA GLY A 84 -1.00 12.40 -21.85
C GLY A 84 -1.73 11.06 -21.66
N ALA A 85 -1.23 10.23 -20.74
CA ALA A 85 -1.88 8.98 -20.34
C ALA A 85 -2.79 9.12 -19.10
N LEU A 86 -2.92 10.33 -18.54
CA LEU A 86 -3.80 10.61 -17.40
C LEU A 86 -5.23 10.94 -17.87
N GLU A 87 -6.17 10.05 -17.57
CA GLU A 87 -7.60 10.26 -17.78
C GLU A 87 -8.26 10.87 -16.52
N ARG A 88 -9.26 11.74 -16.73
CA ARG A 88 -10.06 12.38 -15.68
C ARG A 88 -9.24 13.19 -14.65
N PRO A 89 -8.35 14.10 -15.09
CA PRO A 89 -7.51 14.89 -14.17
C PRO A 89 -8.31 15.72 -13.15
N ALA A 90 -9.57 16.08 -13.45
CA ALA A 90 -10.45 16.79 -12.51
C ALA A 90 -10.69 16.02 -11.18
N ALA A 91 -10.56 14.69 -11.17
CA ALA A 91 -10.65 13.88 -9.96
C ALA A 91 -9.48 14.13 -8.97
N LEU A 92 -8.39 14.74 -9.45
CA LEU A 92 -7.21 15.10 -8.66
C LEU A 92 -7.29 16.51 -8.06
N ARG A 93 -8.44 17.20 -8.14
CA ARG A 93 -8.60 18.58 -7.64
C ARG A 93 -8.07 18.79 -6.22
N ARG A 94 -8.44 17.94 -5.26
CA ARG A 94 -8.01 18.10 -3.85
C ARG A 94 -6.50 17.93 -3.69
N PHE A 95 -5.91 17.00 -4.44
CA PHE A 95 -4.46 16.85 -4.51
C PHE A 95 -3.80 18.09 -5.12
N PHE A 96 -4.33 18.62 -6.23
CA PHE A 96 -3.83 19.85 -6.85
C PHE A 96 -3.95 21.08 -5.94
N GLU A 97 -5.04 21.21 -5.17
CA GLU A 97 -5.17 22.24 -4.14
C GLU A 97 -4.07 22.13 -3.08
N SER A 98 -3.71 20.91 -2.66
CA SER A 98 -2.60 20.66 -1.74
C SER A 98 -1.24 21.05 -2.35
N LEU A 99 -0.98 20.69 -3.61
CA LEU A 99 0.23 21.14 -4.32
C LEU A 99 0.31 22.66 -4.44
N GLY A 100 -0.83 23.31 -4.69
CA GLY A 100 -0.92 24.78 -4.73
C GLY A 100 -0.54 25.45 -3.41
N ARG A 101 -0.85 24.81 -2.27
CA ARG A 101 -0.42 25.30 -0.95
C ARG A 101 1.08 25.15 -0.72
N LEU A 102 1.70 24.06 -1.18
CA LEU A 102 3.17 23.93 -1.14
C LEU A 102 3.83 25.02 -1.99
N GLU A 103 3.36 25.20 -3.21
CA GLU A 103 3.92 26.16 -4.16
C GLU A 103 3.77 27.63 -3.71
N SER A 104 2.73 27.95 -2.95
CA SER A 104 2.51 29.29 -2.40
C SER A 104 3.10 29.48 -1.00
N GLU A 105 3.88 28.52 -0.50
CA GLU A 105 4.48 28.53 0.84
C GLU A 105 3.42 28.67 1.96
N GLN A 106 2.20 28.20 1.71
CA GLN A 106 1.07 28.23 2.64
C GLN A 106 0.78 26.87 3.28
N ALA A 107 1.48 25.82 2.84
CA ALA A 107 1.35 24.48 3.41
C ALA A 107 1.72 24.48 4.90
N GLN A 108 0.94 23.74 5.69
CA GLN A 108 1.15 23.54 7.13
C GLN A 108 1.57 22.09 7.46
N ASP A 109 1.65 21.25 6.43
CA ASP A 109 2.04 19.85 6.50
C ASP A 109 2.52 19.41 5.10
N ASP A 110 3.11 18.23 5.03
CA ASP A 110 3.51 17.59 3.78
C ASP A 110 2.31 17.26 2.89
N VAL A 111 2.55 17.23 1.58
CA VAL A 111 1.62 16.61 0.63
C VAL A 111 2.03 15.17 0.42
N ARG A 112 1.29 14.28 1.08
CA ARG A 112 1.59 12.85 1.12
C ARG A 112 0.85 12.09 0.02
N ILE A 113 1.60 11.29 -0.74
CA ILE A 113 1.11 10.38 -1.77
C ILE A 113 1.34 8.96 -1.28
N VAL A 114 0.28 8.15 -1.22
CA VAL A 114 0.38 6.74 -0.84
C VAL A 114 0.05 5.88 -2.05
N GLN A 115 1.01 5.07 -2.51
CA GLN A 115 0.79 4.10 -3.57
C GLN A 115 0.81 2.68 -3.02
N PHE A 116 -0.35 2.03 -3.03
CA PHE A 116 -0.45 0.59 -2.82
C PHE A 116 -0.27 -0.11 -4.16
N GLY A 117 0.55 -1.16 -4.21
CA GLY A 117 0.72 -1.89 -5.46
C GLY A 117 1.39 -3.25 -5.32
N ASP A 118 1.71 -3.80 -6.48
CA ASP A 118 2.36 -5.11 -6.60
C ASP A 118 3.90 -5.00 -6.70
N SER A 119 4.55 -5.92 -7.42
CA SER A 119 6.00 -5.94 -7.62
C SER A 119 6.54 -4.70 -8.34
N HIS A 120 5.75 -4.03 -9.19
CA HIS A 120 6.18 -2.79 -9.86
C HIS A 120 6.39 -1.67 -8.84
N THR A 121 5.44 -1.53 -7.91
CA THR A 121 5.55 -0.58 -6.78
C THR A 121 6.64 -1.02 -5.81
N ALA A 122 6.76 -2.33 -5.54
CA ALA A 122 7.72 -2.86 -4.58
C ALA A 122 9.18 -2.67 -5.01
N ALA A 123 9.44 -2.54 -6.31
CA ALA A 123 10.77 -2.23 -6.84
C ALA A 123 11.24 -0.82 -6.46
N ASP A 124 10.28 0.09 -6.21
CA ASP A 124 10.51 1.49 -5.83
C ASP A 124 11.37 2.31 -6.81
N ILE A 125 11.43 1.88 -8.08
CA ILE A 125 12.14 2.60 -9.15
C ILE A 125 11.20 3.59 -9.84
N GLU A 126 10.00 3.15 -10.20
CA GLU A 126 8.98 4.01 -10.82
C GLU A 126 8.51 5.08 -9.82
N THR A 127 8.09 4.65 -8.62
CA THR A 127 7.71 5.54 -7.53
C THR A 127 8.87 6.41 -7.08
N GLY A 128 10.10 5.89 -7.06
CA GLY A 128 11.29 6.69 -6.76
C GLY A 128 11.51 7.81 -7.78
N SER A 129 11.38 7.51 -9.08
CA SER A 129 11.52 8.51 -10.14
C SER A 129 10.44 9.58 -10.07
N ALA A 130 9.18 9.18 -9.82
CA ALA A 130 8.08 10.12 -9.62
C ALA A 130 8.26 10.96 -8.34
N ARG A 131 8.71 10.34 -7.24
CA ARG A 131 9.03 10.99 -5.96
C ARG A 131 10.07 12.08 -6.16
N HIS A 132 11.20 11.78 -6.80
CA HIS A 132 12.26 12.76 -7.07
C HIS A 132 11.76 13.93 -7.92
N ALA A 133 11.06 13.65 -9.03
CA ALA A 133 10.53 14.69 -9.91
C ALA A 133 9.57 15.65 -9.19
N LEU A 134 8.68 15.12 -8.34
CA LEU A 134 7.75 15.92 -7.55
C LEU A 134 8.44 16.67 -6.41
N GLN A 135 9.40 16.04 -5.72
CA GLN A 135 10.18 16.67 -4.65
C GLN A 135 11.06 17.82 -5.17
N THR A 136 11.70 17.65 -6.32
CA THR A 136 12.43 18.73 -7.00
C THR A 136 11.52 19.94 -7.26
N ARG A 137 10.23 19.70 -7.53
CA ARG A 137 9.28 20.75 -7.88
C ARG A 137 8.59 21.43 -6.70
N PHE A 138 8.28 20.68 -5.65
CA PHE A 138 7.44 21.15 -4.54
C PHE A 138 8.12 21.05 -3.16
N GLY A 139 9.40 20.71 -3.12
CA GLY A 139 10.16 20.49 -1.89
C GLY A 139 10.21 19.01 -1.50
N ASP A 140 11.31 18.63 -0.86
CA ASP A 140 11.52 17.29 -0.29
C ASP A 140 11.00 17.27 1.16
N GLY A 141 9.82 16.69 1.36
CA GLY A 141 9.23 16.47 2.70
C GLY A 141 9.78 15.24 3.42
N GLY A 142 10.67 14.47 2.76
CA GLY A 142 11.27 13.27 3.29
C GLY A 142 10.99 12.01 2.48
N ARG A 143 11.61 10.92 2.93
CA ARG A 143 11.62 9.62 2.24
C ARG A 143 10.28 8.88 2.31
N GLY A 144 9.48 9.16 3.33
CA GLY A 144 8.20 8.49 3.58
C GLY A 144 8.33 7.18 4.33
N PHE A 145 7.31 6.34 4.19
CA PHE A 145 7.14 5.11 4.96
C PHE A 145 8.01 3.97 4.44
N VAL A 146 8.80 3.38 5.33
CA VAL A 146 9.70 2.25 5.05
C VAL A 146 9.53 1.16 6.12
N ALA A 147 10.03 -0.04 5.86
CA ALA A 147 10.07 -1.08 6.89
C ALA A 147 11.09 -0.75 7.99
N ILE A 148 10.81 -1.18 9.22
CA ILE A 148 11.79 -1.33 10.30
C ILE A 148 12.08 -2.82 10.47
N GLY A 149 13.30 -3.26 10.14
CA GLY A 149 13.58 -4.68 9.96
C GLY A 149 13.17 -5.23 8.60
N LYS A 150 13.41 -6.52 8.37
CA LYS A 150 13.36 -7.16 7.04
C LYS A 150 12.11 -8.05 6.81
N PRO A 151 10.92 -7.50 6.53
CA PRO A 151 9.66 -8.24 6.59
C PRO A 151 9.60 -9.48 5.69
N TRP A 152 10.29 -9.44 4.55
CA TRP A 152 10.53 -10.59 3.68
C TRP A 152 11.90 -10.52 3.02
N LYS A 153 12.35 -11.65 2.44
CA LYS A 153 13.73 -11.81 1.95
C LYS A 153 14.11 -10.80 0.86
N GLN A 154 13.17 -10.43 -0.02
CA GLN A 154 13.37 -9.53 -1.15
C GLN A 154 12.85 -8.10 -0.91
N TYR A 155 12.69 -7.66 0.34
CA TYR A 155 12.38 -6.25 0.60
C TYR A 155 13.56 -5.37 0.19
N LEU A 156 13.35 -4.51 -0.80
CA LEU A 156 14.31 -3.56 -1.33
C LEU A 156 13.56 -2.26 -1.63
N GLN A 157 14.11 -1.15 -1.19
CA GLN A 157 13.62 0.18 -1.54
C GLN A 157 14.82 1.12 -1.70
N GLU A 158 14.63 2.20 -2.44
CA GLU A 158 15.71 3.15 -2.70
C GLU A 158 16.20 3.78 -1.39
N GLY A 159 17.52 3.73 -1.16
CA GLY A 159 18.17 4.34 0.00
C GLY A 159 17.85 3.68 1.34
N VAL A 160 17.31 2.45 1.32
CA VAL A 160 16.84 1.72 2.50
C VAL A 160 17.43 0.32 2.51
N ARG A 161 18.12 -0.04 3.59
CA ARG A 161 18.62 -1.40 3.82
C ARG A 161 18.22 -1.88 5.20
N CYS A 162 17.40 -2.93 5.25
CA CYS A 162 16.89 -3.46 6.50
C CYS A 162 17.59 -4.75 6.93
N GLY A 163 17.60 -4.99 8.25
CA GLY A 163 18.02 -6.26 8.85
C GLY A 163 17.35 -6.51 10.20
N MET A 164 17.40 -7.74 10.69
CA MET A 164 16.88 -8.09 12.02
C MET A 164 17.56 -9.34 12.57
N SER A 165 17.49 -9.55 13.89
CA SER A 165 17.83 -10.82 14.52
C SER A 165 16.78 -11.89 14.21
N SER A 166 17.11 -13.16 14.44
CA SER A 166 16.21 -14.30 14.21
C SER A 166 14.99 -14.34 15.12
N ASP A 167 15.00 -13.54 16.19
CA ASP A 167 13.95 -13.49 17.21
C ASP A 167 12.76 -12.60 16.80
N TRP A 168 12.89 -11.92 15.67
CA TRP A 168 11.80 -11.19 15.03
C TRP A 168 11.17 -12.08 13.95
N SER A 169 9.84 -12.08 13.92
CA SER A 169 9.07 -12.84 12.93
C SER A 169 7.96 -11.98 12.34
N GLY A 170 7.70 -12.14 11.05
CA GLY A 170 6.53 -11.51 10.43
C GLY A 170 5.25 -12.20 10.87
N GLU A 171 4.20 -11.41 11.07
CA GLU A 171 2.83 -11.86 11.25
C GLU A 171 2.39 -12.60 10.00
N ARG A 172 2.16 -13.89 10.13
CA ARG A 172 1.76 -14.76 9.02
C ARG A 172 0.32 -15.16 9.20
N GLY A 173 -0.57 -14.29 8.77
CA GLY A 173 -1.88 -14.69 8.35
C GLY A 173 -1.78 -15.81 7.31
N LYS A 174 -2.63 -16.83 7.44
CA LYS A 174 -2.67 -17.95 6.49
C LYS A 174 -4.09 -18.17 6.03
N LEU A 175 -4.26 -18.60 4.78
CA LEU A 175 -5.54 -19.08 4.30
C LEU A 175 -5.71 -20.54 4.72
N GLU A 176 -6.64 -20.80 5.65
CA GLU A 176 -7.10 -22.15 5.97
C GLU A 176 -8.48 -22.37 5.36
N ARG A 177 -8.59 -23.32 4.42
CA ARG A 177 -9.84 -23.64 3.71
C ARG A 177 -10.52 -22.40 3.10
N GLY A 178 -9.71 -21.51 2.53
CA GLY A 178 -10.18 -20.26 1.90
C GLY A 178 -10.55 -19.14 2.87
N LYS A 179 -10.33 -19.31 4.19
CA LYS A 179 -10.53 -18.27 5.20
C LYS A 179 -9.20 -17.79 5.74
N PHE A 180 -9.03 -16.48 5.85
CA PHE A 180 -7.87 -15.89 6.51
C PHE A 180 -7.90 -16.23 8.01
N VAL A 181 -6.80 -16.77 8.52
CA VAL A 181 -6.56 -17.12 9.92
C VAL A 181 -5.37 -16.30 10.41
N GLY A 182 -5.62 -15.47 11.40
CA GLY A 182 -4.73 -14.44 11.94
C GLY A 182 -5.57 -13.26 12.44
N ASP A 183 -4.97 -12.32 13.18
CA ASP A 183 -5.69 -11.11 13.61
C ASP A 183 -5.87 -10.09 12.47
N GLY A 184 -5.05 -10.22 11.41
CA GLY A 184 -5.04 -9.33 10.25
C GLY A 184 -4.51 -7.94 10.55
N MET A 185 -3.90 -7.72 11.71
CA MET A 185 -3.40 -6.42 12.15
C MET A 185 -2.02 -6.15 11.53
N TYR A 186 -2.08 -5.77 10.26
CA TYR A 186 -0.95 -5.29 9.49
C TYR A 186 -0.95 -3.77 9.44
N GLY A 187 0.25 -3.18 9.52
CA GLY A 187 0.44 -1.77 9.28
C GLY A 187 0.18 -1.36 7.84
N LEU A 188 0.42 -0.09 7.55
CA LEU A 188 0.15 0.53 6.25
C LEU A 188 0.69 -0.30 5.06
N ALA A 189 1.95 -0.76 5.14
CA ALA A 189 2.61 -1.53 4.08
C ALA A 189 2.33 -3.05 4.08
N GLY A 190 1.32 -3.53 4.82
CA GLY A 190 1.08 -4.98 4.97
C GLY A 190 2.13 -5.67 5.85
N ILE A 191 2.89 -4.91 6.64
CA ILE A 191 3.96 -5.40 7.51
C ILE A 191 3.40 -5.53 8.93
N GLY A 192 3.81 -6.60 9.63
CA GLY A 192 3.71 -6.71 11.07
C GLY A 192 4.85 -7.58 11.56
N LEU A 193 5.88 -6.99 12.15
CA LEU A 193 7.02 -7.74 12.69
C LEU A 193 6.88 -7.81 14.20
N GLY A 194 6.88 -9.02 14.76
CA GLY A 194 6.70 -9.28 16.18
C GLY A 194 7.92 -9.90 16.85
N SER A 195 8.14 -9.55 18.11
CA SER A 195 9.07 -10.24 19.02
C SER A 195 8.65 -10.05 20.48
N SER A 196 9.04 -10.98 21.34
CA SER A 196 8.92 -10.89 22.80
C SER A 196 10.27 -11.07 23.51
N GLN A 197 11.35 -11.20 22.74
CA GLN A 197 12.66 -11.57 23.27
C GLN A 197 13.48 -10.34 23.68
N ARG A 198 14.10 -10.41 24.86
CA ARG A 198 15.03 -9.38 25.35
C ARG A 198 16.21 -9.26 24.39
N GLY A 199 16.49 -8.04 23.94
CA GLY A 199 17.64 -7.77 23.09
C GLY A 199 17.46 -8.13 21.62
N ALA A 200 16.28 -8.64 21.21
CA ALA A 200 15.97 -8.85 19.80
C ALA A 200 16.02 -7.50 19.05
N ARG A 201 16.68 -7.47 17.88
CA ARG A 201 16.93 -6.22 17.13
C ARG A 201 16.29 -6.25 15.75
N ALA A 202 15.66 -5.16 15.35
CA ALA A 202 15.23 -4.90 13.98
C ALA A 202 15.71 -3.50 13.60
N TRP A 203 16.35 -3.33 12.45
CA TRP A 203 16.95 -2.06 12.06
C TRP A 203 16.76 -1.76 10.59
N THR A 204 16.94 -0.48 10.28
CA THR A 204 16.92 0.07 8.92
C THR A 204 18.01 1.11 8.80
N ASP A 205 18.93 0.87 7.88
CA ASP A 205 19.92 1.84 7.42
C ASP A 205 19.26 2.71 6.34
N ILE A 206 19.33 4.03 6.51
CA ILE A 206 18.73 5.02 5.62
C ILE A 206 19.83 5.92 5.05
N THR A 207 19.74 6.25 3.77
CA THR A 207 20.63 7.23 3.10
C THR A 207 19.91 8.52 2.70
N ALA A 208 18.64 8.65 3.06
CA ALA A 208 17.86 9.86 2.82
C ALA A 208 18.05 10.84 3.98
N ARG A 209 18.15 12.14 3.66
CA ARG A 209 18.18 13.18 4.70
C ARG A 209 16.88 13.13 5.49
N THR A 210 17.00 12.92 6.80
CA THR A 210 15.86 12.76 7.70
C THR A 210 16.10 13.60 8.94
N SER A 211 15.09 14.33 9.40
CA SER A 211 15.16 15.09 10.66
C SER A 211 14.09 14.68 11.67
N ARG A 212 13.06 13.97 11.22
CA ARG A 212 11.99 13.46 12.06
C ARG A 212 11.65 12.05 11.60
N ALA A 213 11.47 11.14 12.55
CA ALA A 213 10.97 9.81 12.25
C ALA A 213 9.83 9.43 13.17
N GLU A 214 8.96 8.56 12.69
CA GLU A 214 7.83 8.03 13.45
C GLU A 214 7.73 6.53 13.28
N ILE A 215 7.79 5.80 14.40
CA ILE A 215 7.59 4.35 14.37
C ILE A 215 6.11 4.02 14.57
N ASN A 216 5.60 3.14 13.71
CA ASN A 216 4.24 2.60 13.81
C ASN A 216 4.31 1.24 14.52
N TYR A 217 3.46 1.04 15.51
CA TYR A 217 3.43 -0.18 16.32
C TYR A 217 2.00 -0.53 16.78
N LEU A 218 1.85 -1.74 17.30
CA LEU A 218 0.60 -2.22 17.88
C LEU A 218 0.63 -2.00 19.39
N GLU A 219 -0.31 -1.20 19.91
CA GLU A 219 -0.70 -1.30 21.31
C GLU A 219 -1.59 -2.52 21.49
N GLN A 220 -1.42 -3.28 22.58
CA GLN A 220 -2.13 -4.54 22.81
C GLN A 220 -2.12 -5.01 24.27
N PRO A 221 -3.08 -5.88 24.66
CA PRO A 221 -2.98 -6.66 25.88
C PRO A 221 -1.69 -7.48 25.90
N ASN A 222 -1.08 -7.64 27.09
CA ASN A 222 0.22 -8.28 27.27
C ASN A 222 1.39 -7.59 26.51
N GLY A 223 1.18 -6.36 26.03
CA GLY A 223 2.21 -5.57 25.38
C GLY A 223 3.45 -5.40 26.26
N GLY A 224 4.62 -5.59 25.64
CA GLY A 224 5.92 -5.32 26.24
C GLY A 224 6.39 -3.90 25.96
N SER A 225 7.70 -3.72 25.95
CA SER A 225 8.36 -2.47 25.65
C SER A 225 9.50 -2.69 24.65
N PHE A 226 9.82 -1.65 23.88
CA PHE A 226 11.01 -1.62 23.04
C PHE A 226 11.74 -0.28 23.16
N ASP A 227 13.05 -0.32 23.00
CA ASP A 227 13.91 0.85 22.89
C ASP A 227 14.13 1.17 21.41
N VAL A 228 14.09 2.45 21.04
CA VAL A 228 14.50 2.94 19.73
C VAL A 228 15.87 3.59 19.85
N PHE A 229 16.78 3.22 18.95
CA PHE A 229 18.11 3.78 18.82
C PHE A 229 18.26 4.47 17.47
N VAL A 230 18.96 5.60 17.47
CA VAL A 230 19.43 6.29 16.27
C VAL A 230 20.95 6.37 16.39
N ASP A 231 21.66 5.79 15.43
CA ASP A 231 23.13 5.75 15.39
C ASP A 231 23.76 5.22 16.70
N GLY A 232 23.11 4.22 17.29
CA GLY A 232 23.54 3.57 18.53
C GLY A 232 23.17 4.32 19.82
N VAL A 233 22.56 5.50 19.74
CA VAL A 233 22.06 6.26 20.89
C VAL A 233 20.58 5.97 21.10
N ARG A 234 20.19 5.56 22.31
CA ARG A 234 18.77 5.36 22.64
C ARG A 234 18.04 6.70 22.70
N VAL A 235 17.08 6.92 21.81
CA VAL A 235 16.30 8.16 21.73
C VAL A 235 14.93 8.07 22.40
N VAL A 236 14.32 6.88 22.45
CA VAL A 236 13.02 6.68 23.13
C VAL A 236 12.87 5.24 23.65
N ARG A 237 12.12 5.07 24.74
CA ARG A 237 11.52 3.80 25.15
C ARG A 237 10.01 3.88 24.96
N VAL A 238 9.43 2.89 24.30
CA VAL A 238 8.00 2.80 24.01
C VAL A 238 7.42 1.59 24.74
N SER A 239 6.33 1.79 25.47
CA SER A 239 5.49 0.70 25.95
C SER A 239 4.37 0.44 24.95
N THR A 240 4.06 -0.83 24.73
CA THR A 240 3.00 -1.29 23.81
C THR A 240 1.79 -1.83 24.58
N ARG A 241 1.77 -1.70 25.91
CA ARG A 241 0.71 -2.23 26.76
C ARG A 241 -0.54 -1.36 26.69
N ALA A 242 -1.67 -1.96 26.33
CA ALA A 242 -2.98 -1.34 26.38
C ALA A 242 -4.08 -2.39 26.69
N ASP A 243 -5.27 -1.92 27.07
CA ASP A 243 -6.41 -2.80 27.35
C ASP A 243 -7.01 -3.43 26.08
N ARG A 244 -6.74 -2.83 24.92
CA ARG A 244 -7.25 -3.28 23.62
C ARG A 244 -6.20 -3.07 22.53
N ALA A 245 -6.29 -3.87 21.48
CA ALA A 245 -5.43 -3.73 20.32
C ALA A 245 -5.79 -2.48 19.51
N ALA A 246 -4.79 -1.66 19.17
CA ALA A 246 -4.98 -0.43 18.37
C ALA A 246 -3.69 0.01 17.67
N SER A 247 -3.82 0.73 16.56
CA SER A 247 -2.69 1.43 15.95
C SER A 247 -2.11 2.48 16.90
N ALA A 248 -0.79 2.50 17.06
CA ALA A 248 -0.08 3.51 17.81
C ALA A 248 1.17 3.98 17.07
N PHE A 249 1.59 5.21 17.39
CA PHE A 249 2.59 5.96 16.65
C PHE A 249 3.49 6.71 17.61
N ARG A 250 4.81 6.64 17.40
CA ARG A 250 5.77 7.40 18.21
C ARG A 250 6.74 8.17 17.33
N THR A 251 6.54 9.49 17.29
CA THR A 251 7.49 10.44 16.71
C THR A 251 8.73 10.63 17.62
N PHE A 252 9.88 10.83 17.00
CA PHE A 252 11.12 11.32 17.61
C PHE A 252 11.96 12.09 16.60
N ASP A 253 12.76 13.04 17.08
CA ASP A 253 13.65 13.83 16.24
C ASP A 253 14.96 13.09 15.96
N ILE A 254 15.51 13.34 14.78
CA ILE A 254 16.80 12.84 14.33
C ILE A 254 17.67 14.04 13.98
N THR A 255 18.90 14.07 14.49
CA THR A 255 19.88 15.08 14.09
C THR A 255 20.10 14.98 12.58
N PRO A 256 19.82 16.02 11.77
CA PRO A 256 19.86 15.89 10.32
C PRO A 256 21.22 15.41 9.79
N SER A 257 21.24 14.22 9.19
CA SER A 257 22.38 13.67 8.45
C SER A 257 21.88 13.01 7.17
N THR A 258 22.80 12.71 6.25
CA THR A 258 22.52 11.96 5.02
C THR A 258 22.58 10.45 5.23
N ALA A 259 22.93 9.98 6.42
CA ALA A 259 22.91 8.57 6.75
C ALA A 259 22.60 8.36 8.23
N HIS A 260 21.68 7.45 8.51
CA HIS A 260 21.37 7.00 9.87
C HIS A 260 21.10 5.50 9.88
N GLN A 261 21.33 4.89 11.04
CA GLN A 261 20.71 3.61 11.38
C GLN A 261 19.64 3.86 12.44
N VAL A 262 18.40 3.49 12.12
CA VAL A 262 17.32 3.41 13.10
C VAL A 262 17.13 1.96 13.52
N GLU A 263 17.17 1.69 14.81
CA GLU A 263 17.03 0.34 15.38
C GLU A 263 15.93 0.31 16.45
N VAL A 264 15.17 -0.77 16.45
CA VAL A 264 14.27 -1.18 17.53
C VAL A 264 14.87 -2.37 18.26
N ARG A 265 14.88 -2.32 19.59
CA ARG A 265 15.34 -3.41 20.46
C ARG A 265 14.31 -3.78 21.50
N GLY A 266 13.89 -5.05 21.53
CA GLY A 266 12.94 -5.56 22.52
C GLY A 266 13.50 -5.53 23.94
N VAL A 267 12.69 -5.07 24.92
CA VAL A 267 13.06 -5.11 26.35
C VAL A 267 12.85 -6.50 26.94
N GLY A 268 11.93 -7.29 26.38
CA GLY A 268 11.64 -8.66 26.80
C GLY A 268 10.73 -8.77 28.02
N ASP A 269 9.78 -7.83 28.15
CA ASP A 269 8.77 -7.70 29.20
C ASP A 269 7.32 -7.89 28.68
N GLY A 270 7.18 -8.39 27.45
CA GLY A 270 5.90 -8.67 26.79
C GLY A 270 6.03 -8.67 25.27
N ASP A 271 4.90 -8.81 24.58
CA ASP A 271 4.85 -8.88 23.12
C ASP A 271 4.97 -7.48 22.50
N VAL A 272 5.83 -7.32 21.49
CA VAL A 272 5.97 -6.09 20.69
C VAL A 272 5.71 -6.43 19.24
N ARG A 273 4.88 -5.63 18.56
CA ARG A 273 4.70 -5.68 17.11
C ARG A 273 4.91 -4.30 16.50
N VAL A 274 5.79 -4.20 15.51
CA VAL A 274 6.12 -2.98 14.77
C VAL A 274 5.71 -3.12 13.30
N PHE A 275 5.38 -2.00 12.69
CA PHE A 275 4.77 -1.94 11.36
C PHE A 275 5.65 -1.25 10.32
N GLY A 276 6.54 -0.36 10.75
CA GLY A 276 7.41 0.41 9.87
C GLY A 276 7.78 1.74 10.49
N LEU A 277 8.39 2.60 9.66
CA LEU A 277 8.98 3.86 10.04
C LEU A 277 8.65 4.91 8.97
N SER A 278 8.03 6.03 9.37
CA SER A 278 7.95 7.22 8.51
C SER A 278 9.23 8.03 8.68
N LEU A 279 9.82 8.47 7.57
CA LEU A 279 11.05 9.25 7.51
C LEU A 279 10.75 10.60 6.86
N ASP A 280 10.57 11.62 7.70
CA ASP A 280 10.14 12.95 7.28
C ASP A 280 11.25 14.00 7.52
N ARG A 281 11.06 15.18 6.93
CA ARG A 281 11.92 16.34 7.11
C ARG A 281 11.18 17.45 7.86
N ALA A 282 11.95 18.45 8.31
CA ALA A 282 11.39 19.63 8.98
C ALA A 282 10.73 20.57 7.96
N GLU A 283 11.24 20.58 6.73
CA GLU A 283 10.65 21.34 5.64
C GLU A 283 9.43 20.59 5.07
N HIS A 284 8.33 21.32 4.83
CA HIS A 284 7.16 20.75 4.16
C HIS A 284 7.42 20.55 2.67
N GLY A 285 7.02 19.38 2.16
CA GLY A 285 7.19 19.06 0.76
C GLY A 285 6.37 17.85 0.33
N ILE A 286 6.88 17.15 -0.68
CA ILE A 286 6.31 15.90 -1.15
C ILE A 286 6.89 14.76 -0.35
N VAL A 287 6.00 13.88 0.11
CA VAL A 287 6.35 12.56 0.63
C VAL A 287 5.59 11.52 -0.19
N PHE A 288 6.30 10.53 -0.72
CA PHE A 288 5.72 9.50 -1.58
C PHE A 288 6.03 8.12 -1.00
N ASP A 289 5.01 7.46 -0.47
CA ASP A 289 5.09 6.12 0.11
C ASP A 289 4.87 5.05 -0.98
N ALA A 290 5.93 4.27 -1.24
CA ALA A 290 5.88 3.12 -2.14
C ALA A 290 5.55 1.84 -1.38
N LEU A 291 4.27 1.48 -1.31
CA LEU A 291 3.75 0.38 -0.50
C LEU A 291 3.44 -0.85 -1.36
N GLY A 292 4.47 -1.36 -2.00
CA GLY A 292 4.38 -2.51 -2.89
C GLY A 292 4.65 -3.85 -2.20
N ILE A 293 3.91 -4.88 -2.61
CA ILE A 293 4.14 -6.26 -2.19
C ILE A 293 4.23 -7.14 -3.44
N ASN A 294 5.34 -7.88 -3.60
CA ASN A 294 5.53 -8.76 -4.75
C ASN A 294 4.40 -9.78 -4.87
N GLY A 295 3.77 -9.85 -6.05
CA GLY A 295 2.67 -10.77 -6.34
C GLY A 295 1.33 -10.38 -5.71
N ALA A 296 1.23 -9.21 -5.07
CA ALA A 296 -0.02 -8.73 -4.51
C ALA A 296 -1.05 -8.41 -5.60
N ARG A 297 -2.31 -8.48 -5.18
CA ARG A 297 -3.50 -8.14 -5.98
C ARG A 297 -4.26 -7.05 -5.24
N VAL A 298 -5.21 -6.40 -5.90
CA VAL A 298 -6.07 -5.38 -5.29
C VAL A 298 -6.82 -5.90 -4.05
N THR A 299 -7.04 -7.22 -3.98
CA THR A 299 -7.69 -7.90 -2.85
C THR A 299 -6.77 -8.14 -1.66
N THR A 300 -5.45 -7.93 -1.78
CA THR A 300 -4.49 -8.21 -0.70
C THR A 300 -4.85 -7.45 0.58
N CYS A 301 -5.17 -6.16 0.49
CA CYS A 301 -5.58 -5.38 1.65
C CYS A 301 -6.98 -5.72 2.17
N LEU A 302 -7.82 -6.41 1.37
CA LEU A 302 -9.13 -6.88 1.83
C LEU A 302 -9.03 -7.97 2.91
N GLN A 303 -7.89 -8.66 2.96
CA GLN A 303 -7.59 -9.68 3.97
C GLN A 303 -7.10 -9.08 5.29
N TRP A 304 -6.74 -7.80 5.30
CA TRP A 304 -6.29 -7.12 6.52
C TRP A 304 -7.48 -6.67 7.36
N ASN A 305 -7.24 -6.53 8.66
CA ASN A 305 -8.21 -6.00 9.61
C ASN A 305 -8.57 -4.56 9.19
N GLU A 306 -9.81 -4.36 8.76
CA GLU A 306 -10.25 -3.10 8.16
C GLU A 306 -10.15 -1.92 9.13
N GLN A 307 -10.52 -2.12 10.40
CA GLN A 307 -10.44 -1.05 11.39
C GLN A 307 -8.99 -0.62 11.63
N HIS A 308 -8.12 -1.58 11.91
CA HIS A 308 -6.70 -1.31 12.18
C HIS A 308 -6.02 -0.65 10.98
N TRP A 309 -6.25 -1.16 9.77
CA TRP A 309 -5.66 -0.57 8.57
C TRP A 309 -6.22 0.83 8.29
N ALA A 310 -7.50 1.07 8.54
CA ALA A 310 -8.09 2.40 8.42
C ALA A 310 -7.51 3.40 9.43
N GLU A 311 -7.17 2.99 10.65
CA GLU A 311 -6.46 3.82 11.62
C GLU A 311 -5.07 4.24 11.10
N GLN A 312 -4.31 3.29 10.53
CA GLN A 312 -3.01 3.57 9.91
C GLN A 312 -3.12 4.57 8.75
N LEU A 313 -4.06 4.35 7.82
CA LEU A 313 -4.24 5.19 6.65
C LEU A 313 -4.76 6.59 7.02
N LYS A 314 -5.65 6.69 8.02
CA LYS A 314 -6.13 7.96 8.59
C LYS A 314 -5.00 8.76 9.20
N HIS A 315 -4.17 8.12 10.03
CA HIS A 315 -3.01 8.75 10.65
C HIS A 315 -2.01 9.22 9.60
N ARG A 316 -1.82 8.45 8.53
CA ARG A 316 -0.94 8.83 7.42
C ARG A 316 -1.43 10.06 6.64
N ALA A 317 -2.73 10.36 6.68
CA ALA A 317 -3.35 11.54 6.09
C ALA A 317 -2.93 11.86 4.63
N PRO A 318 -3.00 10.91 3.67
CA PRO A 318 -2.63 11.15 2.29
C PRO A 318 -3.52 12.19 1.60
N ALA A 319 -2.90 13.05 0.78
CA ALA A 319 -3.60 13.91 -0.17
C ALA A 319 -4.01 13.14 -1.45
N LEU A 320 -3.28 12.08 -1.79
CA LEU A 320 -3.54 11.20 -2.93
C LEU A 320 -3.29 9.74 -2.54
N VAL A 321 -4.26 8.87 -2.84
CA VAL A 321 -4.09 7.42 -2.79
C VAL A 321 -4.09 6.85 -4.21
N ILE A 322 -3.05 6.08 -4.52
CA ILE A 322 -2.85 5.38 -5.80
C ILE A 322 -3.01 3.88 -5.58
N LEU A 323 -3.79 3.22 -6.43
CA LEU A 323 -3.84 1.76 -6.52
C LEU A 323 -3.18 1.30 -7.82
N ALA A 324 -2.03 0.64 -7.71
CA ALA A 324 -1.18 0.17 -8.80
C ALA A 324 -1.16 -1.36 -8.84
N TYR A 325 -2.25 -1.94 -9.32
CA TYR A 325 -2.49 -3.39 -9.43
C TYR A 325 -2.98 -3.73 -10.85
N GLY A 326 -3.19 -5.02 -11.13
CA GLY A 326 -3.72 -5.50 -12.40
C GLY A 326 -2.80 -6.47 -13.12
N THR A 327 -1.48 -6.38 -12.91
CA THR A 327 -0.52 -7.29 -13.54
C THR A 327 -0.77 -8.73 -13.09
N ASN A 328 -0.90 -8.97 -11.78
CA ASN A 328 -1.15 -10.31 -11.25
C ASN A 328 -2.58 -10.79 -11.54
N GLU A 329 -3.57 -9.89 -11.56
CA GLU A 329 -4.94 -10.21 -11.97
C GLU A 329 -5.03 -10.61 -13.43
N SER A 330 -4.18 -10.06 -14.30
CA SER A 330 -4.10 -10.43 -15.72
C SER A 330 -3.58 -11.84 -16.00
N THR A 331 -3.26 -12.62 -14.95
CA THR A 331 -2.91 -14.05 -15.08
C THR A 331 -4.06 -14.98 -14.69
N ASP A 332 -5.20 -14.43 -14.24
CA ASP A 332 -6.37 -15.20 -13.84
C ASP A 332 -7.39 -15.25 -14.99
N GLU A 333 -7.17 -16.20 -15.90
CA GLU A 333 -8.02 -16.39 -17.09
C GLU A 333 -9.47 -16.73 -16.73
N GLY A 334 -9.73 -17.25 -15.53
CA GLY A 334 -11.08 -17.60 -15.07
C GLY A 334 -11.85 -16.45 -14.40
N MET A 335 -11.19 -15.34 -14.07
CA MET A 335 -11.82 -14.22 -13.38
C MET A 335 -12.68 -13.39 -14.35
N SER A 336 -13.98 -13.27 -14.07
CA SER A 336 -14.84 -12.39 -14.86
C SER A 336 -14.53 -10.90 -14.61
N PRO A 337 -14.71 -10.02 -15.60
CA PRO A 337 -14.57 -8.57 -15.41
C PRO A 337 -15.39 -8.05 -14.23
N GLU A 338 -16.63 -8.50 -14.06
CA GLU A 338 -17.52 -8.07 -12.98
C GLU A 338 -16.98 -8.48 -11.60
N THR A 339 -16.29 -9.62 -11.52
CA THR A 339 -15.66 -10.07 -10.27
C THR A 339 -14.49 -9.17 -9.91
N TYR A 340 -13.65 -8.84 -10.88
CA TYR A 340 -12.55 -7.91 -10.68
C TYR A 340 -13.04 -6.50 -10.31
N GLU A 341 -14.05 -6.00 -11.02
CA GLU A 341 -14.65 -4.70 -10.74
C GLU A 341 -15.22 -4.61 -9.32
N ARG A 342 -15.92 -5.65 -8.84
CA ARG A 342 -16.38 -5.71 -7.45
C ARG A 342 -15.23 -5.65 -6.46
N GLN A 343 -14.17 -6.41 -6.68
CA GLN A 343 -12.98 -6.40 -5.80
C GLN A 343 -12.32 -5.01 -5.74
N LEU A 344 -12.23 -4.34 -6.88
CA LEU A 344 -11.68 -2.99 -6.99
C LEU A 344 -12.57 -1.96 -6.28
N VAL A 345 -13.89 -2.07 -6.43
CA VAL A 345 -14.87 -1.24 -5.71
C VAL A 345 -14.80 -1.46 -4.20
N ASP A 346 -14.67 -2.70 -3.73
CA ASP A 346 -14.56 -3.01 -2.30
C ASP A 346 -13.31 -2.37 -1.68
N THR A 347 -12.16 -2.47 -2.37
CA THR A 347 -10.91 -1.85 -1.93
C THR A 347 -11.00 -0.32 -1.92
N LEU A 348 -11.54 0.28 -2.98
CA LEU A 348 -11.79 1.73 -3.03
C LEU A 348 -12.76 2.18 -1.94
N GLY A 349 -13.78 1.37 -1.64
CA GLY A 349 -14.73 1.64 -0.56
C GLY A 349 -14.05 1.70 0.81
N ARG A 350 -13.10 0.79 1.10
CA ARG A 350 -12.31 0.84 2.34
C ARG A 350 -11.48 2.12 2.43
N ILE A 351 -10.83 2.51 1.34
CA ILE A 351 -10.02 3.74 1.28
C ILE A 351 -10.90 4.98 1.47
N ALA A 352 -12.02 5.08 0.76
CA ALA A 352 -12.92 6.23 0.85
C ALA A 352 -13.51 6.40 2.25
N ARG A 353 -13.79 5.31 2.97
CA ARG A 353 -14.21 5.36 4.39
C ARG A 353 -13.08 5.79 5.32
N ALA A 354 -11.83 5.42 5.02
CA ALA A 354 -10.69 5.78 5.83
C ALA A 354 -10.31 7.26 5.62
N VAL A 355 -10.16 7.70 4.37
CA VAL A 355 -9.61 9.00 3.98
C VAL A 355 -10.46 9.68 2.91
N PRO A 356 -11.69 10.13 3.25
CA PRO A 356 -12.64 10.71 2.27
C PRO A 356 -12.15 12.02 1.61
N SER A 357 -11.16 12.69 2.22
CA SER A 357 -10.54 13.90 1.70
C SER A 357 -9.42 13.64 0.69
N ALA A 358 -8.89 12.42 0.59
CA ALA A 358 -7.84 12.09 -0.38
C ALA A 358 -8.41 12.11 -1.81
N SER A 359 -7.64 12.58 -2.78
CA SER A 359 -7.90 12.25 -4.18
C SER A 359 -7.56 10.78 -4.43
N CYS A 360 -8.16 10.19 -5.46
CA CYS A 360 -8.00 8.78 -5.81
C CYS A 360 -7.50 8.66 -7.26
N LEU A 361 -6.52 7.79 -7.47
CA LEU A 361 -6.02 7.43 -8.80
C LEU A 361 -5.87 5.91 -8.90
N LEU A 362 -6.40 5.34 -9.98
CA LEU A 362 -6.08 3.97 -10.40
C LEU A 362 -4.93 4.03 -11.40
N LEU A 363 -3.81 3.40 -11.06
CA LEU A 363 -2.64 3.29 -11.93
C LEU A 363 -2.72 1.94 -12.63
N GLY A 364 -3.05 1.96 -13.92
CA GLY A 364 -3.18 0.74 -14.71
C GLY A 364 -1.84 0.02 -14.83
N PRO A 365 -1.86 -1.32 -15.00
CA PRO A 365 -0.63 -2.09 -15.11
C PRO A 365 0.16 -1.73 -16.38
N PRO A 366 1.49 -1.88 -16.37
CA PRO A 366 2.30 -1.77 -17.58
C PRO A 366 1.93 -2.91 -18.54
N ASP A 367 2.38 -2.79 -19.80
CA ASP A 367 2.22 -3.85 -20.78
C ASP A 367 2.83 -5.16 -20.26
N ARG A 368 2.20 -6.28 -20.61
CA ARG A 368 2.61 -7.63 -20.23
C ARG A 368 2.38 -8.55 -21.40
N ALA A 369 3.41 -9.28 -21.83
CA ALA A 369 3.29 -10.18 -22.97
C ALA A 369 3.09 -11.64 -22.53
N ILE A 370 2.37 -12.40 -23.35
CA ILE A 370 2.38 -13.87 -23.36
C ILE A 370 2.97 -14.35 -24.68
N SER A 371 3.49 -15.57 -24.67
CA SER A 371 3.93 -16.23 -25.90
C SER A 371 2.74 -16.97 -26.52
N GLU A 372 2.38 -16.61 -27.75
CA GLU A 372 1.33 -17.26 -28.52
C GLU A 372 1.87 -17.88 -29.81
N GLY A 373 1.12 -18.85 -30.35
CA GLY A 373 1.42 -19.49 -31.62
C GLY A 373 2.57 -20.50 -31.60
N LYS A 374 2.78 -21.15 -32.75
CA LYS A 374 3.86 -22.13 -32.95
C LYS A 374 5.24 -21.48 -32.96
N ASP A 375 5.32 -20.23 -33.40
CA ASP A 375 6.55 -19.46 -33.55
C ASP A 375 6.94 -18.67 -32.30
N LYS A 376 6.15 -18.81 -31.21
CA LYS A 376 6.35 -18.13 -29.92
C LYS A 376 6.43 -16.60 -30.06
N GLU A 377 5.52 -16.03 -30.85
CA GLU A 377 5.39 -14.58 -30.93
C GLU A 377 4.94 -14.02 -29.58
N TRP A 378 5.46 -12.86 -29.20
CA TRP A 378 5.12 -12.20 -27.95
C TRP A 378 4.07 -11.13 -28.22
N VAL A 379 2.87 -11.34 -27.68
CA VAL A 379 1.74 -10.41 -27.82
C VAL A 379 1.30 -9.93 -26.44
N THR A 380 0.77 -8.71 -26.35
CA THR A 380 0.13 -8.25 -25.12
C THR A 380 -0.94 -9.24 -24.70
N ALA A 381 -0.95 -9.59 -23.42
CA ALA A 381 -1.93 -10.52 -22.89
C ALA A 381 -3.35 -9.97 -23.03
N PRO A 382 -4.28 -10.69 -23.68
CA PRO A 382 -5.66 -10.24 -23.83
C PRO A 382 -6.32 -9.90 -22.48
N LYS A 383 -6.05 -10.71 -21.45
CA LYS A 383 -6.57 -10.49 -20.10
C LYS A 383 -6.10 -9.16 -19.49
N LEU A 384 -4.91 -8.68 -19.81
CA LEU A 384 -4.42 -7.38 -19.34
C LEU A 384 -5.30 -6.23 -19.86
N LEU A 385 -5.71 -6.31 -21.13
CA LEU A 385 -6.59 -5.32 -21.75
C LEU A 385 -7.98 -5.30 -21.10
N GLU A 386 -8.51 -6.47 -20.74
CA GLU A 386 -9.77 -6.57 -19.98
C GLU A 386 -9.65 -5.93 -18.58
N ILE A 387 -8.52 -6.16 -17.89
CA ILE A 387 -8.23 -5.57 -16.59
C ILE A 387 -8.17 -4.04 -16.70
N ILE A 388 -7.42 -3.50 -17.66
CA ILE A 388 -7.33 -2.05 -17.91
C ILE A 388 -8.71 -1.46 -18.20
N ALA A 389 -9.51 -2.10 -19.06
CA ALA A 389 -10.86 -1.65 -19.38
C ALA A 389 -11.77 -1.61 -18.13
N SER A 390 -11.64 -2.61 -17.26
CA SER A 390 -12.37 -2.69 -15.99
C SER A 390 -11.94 -1.59 -15.02
N GLN A 391 -10.64 -1.33 -14.91
CA GLN A 391 -10.11 -0.22 -14.09
C GLN A 391 -10.59 1.14 -14.59
N LYS A 392 -10.63 1.38 -15.90
CA LYS A 392 -11.19 2.61 -16.48
C LYS A 392 -12.65 2.80 -16.12
N ARG A 393 -13.48 1.75 -16.24
CA ARG A 393 -14.90 1.80 -15.86
C ARG A 393 -15.08 2.09 -14.37
N VAL A 394 -14.33 1.42 -13.50
CA VAL A 394 -14.41 1.62 -12.05
C VAL A 394 -13.88 2.99 -11.65
N ALA A 395 -12.75 3.47 -12.20
CA ALA A 395 -12.28 4.84 -11.99
C ALA A 395 -13.38 5.84 -12.35
N ALA A 396 -14.06 5.58 -13.47
CA ALA A 396 -15.11 6.45 -13.95
C ALA A 396 -16.30 6.52 -12.97
N ALA A 397 -16.78 5.37 -12.52
CA ALA A 397 -17.89 5.23 -11.60
C ALA A 397 -17.57 5.74 -10.18
N ALA A 398 -16.35 5.51 -9.69
CA ALA A 398 -15.91 5.86 -8.35
C ALA A 398 -15.45 7.33 -8.21
N GLY A 399 -15.38 8.09 -9.30
CA GLY A 399 -14.88 9.46 -9.25
C GLY A 399 -13.35 9.58 -9.14
N CYS A 400 -12.61 8.53 -9.48
CA CYS A 400 -11.14 8.52 -9.47
C CYS A 400 -10.58 8.98 -10.83
N ALA A 401 -9.30 9.37 -10.82
CA ALA A 401 -8.50 9.46 -12.04
C ALA A 401 -8.00 8.07 -12.46
N PHE A 402 -7.62 7.91 -13.72
CA PHE A 402 -6.97 6.71 -14.23
C PHE A 402 -5.70 7.08 -14.99
N TYR A 403 -4.58 6.40 -14.73
CA TYR A 403 -3.37 6.57 -15.53
C TYR A 403 -3.05 5.29 -16.28
N ASP A 404 -3.00 5.38 -17.61
CA ASP A 404 -2.83 4.24 -18.51
C ASP A 404 -1.34 3.97 -18.80
N GLN A 405 -0.69 3.15 -17.97
CA GLN A 405 0.72 2.81 -18.19
C GLN A 405 0.96 2.10 -19.53
N LEU A 406 0.03 1.25 -19.99
CA LEU A 406 0.12 0.62 -21.32
C LEU A 406 0.22 1.68 -22.42
N THR A 407 -0.67 2.69 -22.40
CA THR A 407 -0.60 3.81 -23.34
C THR A 407 0.69 4.63 -23.17
N ALA A 408 1.13 4.88 -21.93
CA ALA A 408 2.37 5.60 -21.66
C ALA A 408 3.63 4.87 -22.17
N MET A 409 3.60 3.53 -22.25
CA MET A 409 4.68 2.74 -22.86
C MET A 409 4.69 2.88 -24.38
N GLY A 410 3.51 2.97 -25.01
CA GLY A 410 3.35 2.97 -26.47
C GLY A 410 2.22 2.09 -26.99
N GLY A 411 1.44 1.46 -26.10
CA GLY A 411 0.34 0.55 -26.43
C GLY A 411 0.75 -0.91 -26.51
N SER A 412 -0.13 -1.76 -27.06
CA SER A 412 0.07 -3.20 -27.12
C SER A 412 1.31 -3.62 -27.91
N GLY A 413 2.01 -4.64 -27.41
CA GLY A 413 3.24 -5.21 -27.98
C GLY A 413 4.51 -4.48 -27.54
N THR A 414 4.38 -3.37 -26.84
CA THR A 414 5.53 -2.54 -26.47
C THR A 414 6.50 -3.27 -25.55
N ILE A 415 6.02 -4.05 -24.56
CA ILE A 415 6.94 -4.74 -23.65
C ILE A 415 7.82 -5.77 -24.37
N ALA A 416 7.31 -6.40 -25.44
CA ALA A 416 8.08 -7.33 -26.25
C ALA A 416 9.23 -6.60 -26.98
N GLY A 417 8.95 -5.40 -27.49
CA GLY A 417 9.95 -4.51 -28.07
C GLY A 417 10.99 -4.07 -27.03
N TRP A 418 10.54 -3.53 -25.89
CA TRP A 418 11.42 -3.08 -24.80
C TRP A 418 12.33 -4.18 -24.26
N ALA A 419 11.88 -5.44 -24.26
CA ALA A 419 12.68 -6.58 -23.83
C ALA A 419 13.76 -7.00 -24.85
N SER A 420 13.66 -6.50 -26.09
CA SER A 420 14.56 -6.82 -27.21
C SER A 420 15.53 -5.68 -27.55
N GLU A 421 15.41 -4.54 -26.88
CA GLU A 421 16.31 -3.39 -27.00
C GLU A 421 17.69 -3.65 -26.37
N ASP A 422 18.67 -2.82 -26.75
CA ASP A 422 20.02 -2.82 -26.16
C ASP A 422 20.44 -1.37 -25.80
N PRO A 423 20.47 -0.99 -24.51
CA PRO A 423 20.08 -1.79 -23.35
C PRO A 423 18.55 -2.00 -23.28
N PRO A 424 18.06 -3.12 -22.71
CA PRO A 424 16.63 -3.40 -22.64
C PRO A 424 15.93 -2.52 -21.60
N ARG A 425 14.72 -2.04 -21.92
CA ARG A 425 13.81 -1.37 -20.98
C ARG A 425 12.86 -2.33 -20.24
N ALA A 426 12.74 -3.57 -20.72
CA ALA A 426 11.96 -4.61 -20.04
C ALA A 426 12.77 -5.88 -19.77
N GLN A 427 12.39 -6.61 -18.73
CA GLN A 427 13.02 -7.89 -18.40
C GLN A 427 12.62 -8.96 -19.43
N LYS A 428 13.43 -10.01 -19.51
CA LYS A 428 13.18 -11.15 -20.42
C LYS A 428 11.88 -11.91 -20.12
N ASP A 429 11.32 -11.76 -18.91
CA ASP A 429 10.03 -12.33 -18.56
C ASP A 429 8.85 -11.61 -19.22
N ARG A 430 9.07 -10.40 -19.76
CA ARG A 430 8.06 -9.53 -20.38
C ARG A 430 6.87 -9.27 -19.46
N VAL A 431 7.18 -9.16 -18.17
CA VAL A 431 6.29 -8.73 -17.10
C VAL A 431 6.92 -7.56 -16.38
N HIS A 432 8.15 -7.71 -15.91
CA HIS A 432 8.83 -6.67 -15.14
C HIS A 432 9.68 -5.78 -16.04
N LEU A 433 9.94 -4.55 -15.59
CA LEU A 433 10.79 -3.60 -16.30
C LEU A 433 12.23 -3.62 -15.77
N THR A 434 13.17 -3.10 -16.55
CA THR A 434 14.51 -2.77 -16.06
C THR A 434 14.48 -1.46 -15.29
N ARG A 435 15.61 -1.03 -14.72
CA ARG A 435 15.68 0.25 -14.01
C ARG A 435 15.31 1.40 -14.95
N GLU A 436 15.79 1.36 -16.18
CA GLU A 436 15.58 2.34 -17.22
C GLU A 436 14.10 2.40 -17.63
N GLY A 437 13.45 1.24 -17.81
CA GLY A 437 12.02 1.18 -18.14
C GLY A 437 11.12 1.73 -17.03
N TYR A 438 11.39 1.38 -15.77
CA TYR A 438 10.66 1.94 -14.63
C TYR A 438 10.92 3.44 -14.47
N ALA A 439 12.16 3.90 -14.66
CA ALA A 439 12.50 5.31 -14.57
C ALA A 439 11.78 6.15 -15.64
N GLN A 440 11.68 5.63 -16.88
CA GLN A 440 10.92 6.27 -17.94
C GLN A 440 9.42 6.38 -17.60
N LEU A 441 8.80 5.31 -17.09
CA LEU A 441 7.39 5.35 -16.71
C LEU A 441 7.14 6.33 -15.55
N GLY A 442 7.98 6.30 -14.51
CA GLY A 442 7.85 7.21 -13.37
C GLY A 442 8.00 8.68 -13.77
N SER A 443 8.94 8.97 -14.68
CA SER A 443 9.14 10.32 -15.23
C SER A 443 7.96 10.76 -16.09
N SER A 444 7.42 9.86 -16.92
CA SER A 444 6.23 10.14 -17.75
C SER A 444 5.01 10.40 -16.87
N PHE A 445 4.79 9.58 -15.85
CA PHE A 445 3.71 9.75 -14.89
C PHE A 445 3.78 11.10 -14.16
N ALA A 446 4.95 11.47 -13.63
CA ALA A 446 5.16 12.75 -13.00
C ALA A 446 4.95 13.92 -13.97
N ALA A 447 5.46 13.83 -15.20
CA ALA A 447 5.29 14.86 -16.22
C ALA A 447 3.81 15.07 -16.58
N ASP A 448 3.03 14.00 -16.73
CA ASP A 448 1.61 14.05 -17.05
C ASP A 448 0.79 14.66 -15.90
N LEU A 449 1.07 14.25 -14.66
CA LEU A 449 0.53 14.86 -13.45
C LEU A 449 0.82 16.36 -13.39
N MET A 450 2.05 16.77 -13.70
CA MET A 450 2.45 18.17 -13.71
C MET A 450 1.76 18.97 -14.81
N ARG A 451 1.62 18.42 -16.02
CA ARG A 451 0.85 19.07 -17.10
C ARG A 451 -0.61 19.25 -16.70
N ALA A 452 -1.21 18.25 -16.05
CA ALA A 452 -2.57 18.34 -15.54
C ALA A 452 -2.72 19.40 -14.43
N TYR A 453 -1.77 19.45 -13.49
CA TYR A 453 -1.73 20.47 -12.45
C TYR A 453 -1.59 21.89 -13.01
N VAL A 454 -0.69 22.10 -13.97
CA VAL A 454 -0.52 23.41 -14.65
C VAL A 454 -1.78 23.79 -15.42
N GLY A 455 -2.42 22.84 -16.10
CA GLY A 455 -3.72 23.05 -16.75
C GLY A 455 -4.79 23.51 -15.77
N TRP A 456 -4.94 22.79 -14.66
CA TRP A 456 -5.88 23.14 -13.57
C TRP A 456 -5.63 24.55 -13.00
N ARG A 457 -4.37 24.92 -12.75
CA ARG A 457 -4.02 26.28 -12.28
C ARG A 457 -4.45 27.36 -13.26
N LYS A 458 -4.18 27.14 -14.56
CA LYS A 458 -4.53 28.07 -15.64
C LYS A 458 -6.04 28.26 -15.74
N GLU A 459 -6.80 27.19 -15.60
CA GLU A 459 -8.27 27.22 -15.60
C GLU A 459 -8.85 28.02 -14.43
N LEU A 460 -8.19 28.00 -13.28
CA LEU A 460 -8.54 28.82 -12.11
C LEU A 460 -7.99 30.25 -12.15
N GLY A 461 -7.25 30.64 -13.20
CA GLY A 461 -6.63 31.96 -13.29
C GLY A 461 -5.54 32.20 -12.24
N LEU A 462 -4.95 31.13 -11.69
CA LEU A 462 -3.86 31.24 -10.73
C LEU A 462 -2.57 31.71 -11.44
N PRO A 463 -1.67 32.43 -10.74
CA PRO A 463 -0.40 32.86 -11.31
C PRO A 463 0.39 31.71 -11.93
N SER A 464 1.04 31.98 -13.07
CA SER A 464 1.95 31.04 -13.71
C SER A 464 3.07 30.64 -12.75
N THR A 465 3.45 29.37 -12.76
CA THR A 465 4.45 28.82 -11.87
C THR A 465 5.84 29.38 -12.23
N SER A 466 6.62 29.83 -11.23
CA SER A 466 7.98 30.36 -11.44
C SER A 466 9.04 29.27 -11.65
N ALA A 467 8.74 28.02 -11.25
CA ALA A 467 9.62 26.89 -11.45
C ALA A 467 9.29 26.16 -12.76
N PRO A 468 10.29 25.80 -13.59
CA PRO A 468 10.07 25.02 -14.80
C PRO A 468 9.41 23.66 -14.45
N ALA A 469 8.63 23.11 -15.39
CA ALA A 469 8.19 21.73 -15.28
C ALA A 469 9.41 20.81 -15.13
N PRO A 470 9.31 19.68 -14.40
CA PRO A 470 10.41 18.73 -14.33
C PRO A 470 10.85 18.39 -15.75
N ALA A 471 12.10 18.68 -16.09
CA ALA A 471 12.65 18.24 -17.35
C ALA A 471 12.61 16.70 -17.36
N LEU A 472 12.25 16.11 -18.50
CA LEU A 472 12.51 14.69 -18.77
C LEU A 472 14.02 14.54 -18.92
N GLU A 473 14.77 14.61 -17.82
CA GLU A 473 16.16 14.19 -17.84
C GLU A 473 16.15 12.67 -17.91
N ALA A 474 16.55 12.14 -19.07
CA ALA A 474 16.97 10.76 -19.16
C ALA A 474 18.09 10.56 -18.14
N SER A 475 17.80 9.81 -17.07
CA SER A 475 18.80 9.46 -16.07
C SER A 475 20.00 8.83 -16.78
N GLN A 476 21.16 9.47 -16.70
CA GLN A 476 22.44 8.89 -17.11
C GLN A 476 22.90 7.82 -16.12
#